data_AF-A0A2V8MUG8-F1
#
_entry.id   AF-A0A2V8MUG8-F1
#
_cell.length_a   1.000
_cell.length_b   1.000
_cell.length_c   1.000
_cell.angle_alpha   90.00
_cell.angle_beta   90.00
_cell.angle_gamma   90.00
#
_symmetry.space_group_name_H-M   'P 1'
#
loop_
_entity.id
_entity.type
_entity.pdbx_description
1 polymer ?
#
loop_
_entity_poly.entity_id
_entity_poly.type
_entity_poly.pdbx_seq_one_letter_code
_entity_poly.pdbx_strand_id
1 'polypeptide(L)'
;MRGVLFGLAALVAAVPAVAQESGWIGVSIEDQKDRGAIIRRVEPNSPADKAGLKEGDVIIEFNRQEVMGVQQLTRLVRETPVGRTVDVKVLRDSREQTFKVTTERGSGLRSGRFELDVPGVHILADRLARDFPKFEMNTVYVQGGVRVEQLTDQLRDFFGVYSSNGVLVTSVDAGSAAEKAGLKAGDVVVAIDGKNIRTPADFSREMRSDSRPTLRIFRDKQEREIKIE
;
A
#
# COMPACT_ATOMS: atom_id res chain seq x y z
N MET A 1 33.00 -19.76 57.25
CA MET A 1 31.57 -19.89 56.90
C MET A 1 31.12 -18.60 56.23
N ARG A 2 30.49 -18.70 55.04
CA ARG A 2 29.51 -17.78 54.41
C ARG A 2 29.96 -16.32 54.13
N GLY A 3 29.77 -15.73 52.97
CA GLY A 3 29.05 -16.12 51.76
C GLY A 3 29.32 -15.12 50.63
N VAL A 4 29.25 -15.63 49.41
CA VAL A 4 29.45 -14.95 48.14
C VAL A 4 28.15 -14.25 47.73
N LEU A 5 28.22 -13.03 47.18
CA LEU A 5 27.14 -12.51 46.34
C LEU A 5 27.71 -11.81 45.10
N PHE A 6 27.69 -12.55 43.99
CA PHE A 6 27.87 -12.05 42.63
C PHE A 6 26.58 -11.36 42.19
N GLY A 7 26.61 -10.05 41.98
CA GLY A 7 25.58 -9.34 41.22
C GLY A 7 25.91 -9.39 39.73
N LEU A 8 25.43 -10.42 39.04
CA LEU A 8 25.53 -10.54 37.58
C LEU A 8 24.53 -9.54 36.96
N ALA A 9 25.03 -8.41 36.44
CA ALA A 9 24.22 -7.53 35.60
C ALA A 9 24.04 -8.22 34.23
N ALA A 10 22.89 -8.86 34.04
CA ALA A 10 22.50 -9.41 32.74
C ALA A 10 22.17 -8.24 31.78
N LEU A 11 23.10 -7.92 30.90
CA LEU A 11 22.87 -7.09 29.72
C LEU A 11 21.95 -7.86 28.77
N VAL A 12 20.64 -7.62 28.83
CA VAL A 12 19.72 -8.05 27.77
C VAL A 12 19.87 -7.06 26.62
N ALA A 13 20.85 -7.33 25.74
CA ALA A 13 20.84 -6.71 24.42
C ALA A 13 19.62 -7.25 23.68
N ALA A 14 18.60 -6.41 23.51
CA ALA A 14 17.52 -6.70 22.59
C ALA A 14 18.13 -6.86 21.20
N VAL A 15 18.17 -8.11 20.70
CA VAL A 15 18.46 -8.37 19.30
C VAL A 15 17.34 -7.68 18.52
N PRO A 16 17.62 -6.68 17.66
CA PRO A 16 16.57 -6.10 16.85
C PRO A 16 15.95 -7.21 16.02
N ALA A 17 14.62 -7.30 16.02
CA ALA A 17 13.90 -8.18 15.11
C ALA A 17 14.30 -7.77 13.68
N VAL A 18 15.19 -8.54 13.07
CA VAL A 18 15.52 -8.41 11.65
C VAL A 18 14.21 -8.63 10.91
N ALA A 19 13.65 -7.56 10.35
CA ALA A 19 12.51 -7.64 9.45
C ALA A 19 12.86 -8.68 8.39
N GLN A 20 12.12 -9.80 8.36
CA GLN A 20 12.43 -10.90 7.47
C GLN A 20 12.30 -10.37 6.03
N GLU A 21 13.44 -10.28 5.35
CA GLU A 21 13.51 -9.79 3.97
C GLU A 21 12.61 -10.68 3.11
N SER A 22 11.46 -10.15 2.71
CA SER A 22 10.48 -10.89 1.92
C SER A 22 11.00 -11.05 0.51
N GLY A 23 10.92 -12.26 -0.04
CA GLY A 23 11.25 -12.52 -1.43
C GLY A 23 10.39 -11.68 -2.36
N TRP A 24 10.99 -11.25 -3.47
CA TRP A 24 10.33 -10.56 -4.57
C TRP A 24 10.82 -11.13 -5.89
N ILE A 25 9.92 -11.22 -6.86
CA ILE A 25 10.24 -11.75 -8.20
C ILE A 25 9.92 -10.77 -9.34
N GLY A 26 9.29 -9.61 -9.06
CA GLY A 26 9.03 -8.54 -10.05
C GLY A 26 7.99 -8.86 -11.11
N VAL A 27 6.81 -9.32 -10.67
CA VAL A 27 5.65 -9.55 -11.54
C VAL A 27 4.42 -8.79 -11.03
N SER A 28 3.64 -8.23 -11.94
CA SER A 28 2.25 -7.84 -11.68
C SER A 28 1.34 -8.98 -12.13
N ILE A 29 0.41 -9.38 -11.27
CA ILE A 29 -0.40 -10.59 -11.48
C ILE A 29 -1.89 -10.31 -11.22
N GLU A 30 -2.73 -11.10 -11.87
CA GLU A 30 -4.18 -11.16 -11.63
C GLU A 30 -4.63 -12.62 -11.46
N ASP A 31 -5.81 -12.82 -10.87
CA ASP A 31 -6.38 -14.16 -10.75
C ASP A 31 -6.82 -14.67 -12.12
N GLN A 32 -6.51 -15.94 -12.40
CA GLN A 32 -7.01 -16.64 -13.57
C GLN A 32 -8.26 -17.44 -13.19
N LYS A 33 -9.29 -17.39 -14.05
CA LYS A 33 -10.64 -17.94 -13.78
C LYS A 33 -10.65 -19.39 -13.27
N ASP A 34 -9.75 -20.24 -13.78
CA ASP A 34 -9.74 -21.66 -13.47
C ASP A 34 -8.74 -21.99 -12.34
N ARG A 35 -7.46 -21.64 -12.52
CA ARG A 35 -6.40 -21.79 -11.53
C ARG A 35 -5.19 -20.94 -11.89
N GLY A 36 -4.41 -20.58 -10.88
CA GLY A 36 -3.14 -19.89 -11.04
C GLY A 36 -3.26 -18.37 -11.04
N ALA A 37 -2.11 -17.73 -11.23
CA ALA A 37 -2.00 -16.28 -11.32
C ALA A 37 -1.41 -15.90 -12.67
N ILE A 38 -2.17 -15.14 -13.47
CA ILE A 38 -1.72 -14.68 -14.78
C ILE A 38 -0.80 -13.46 -14.63
N ILE A 39 0.36 -13.50 -15.31
CA ILE A 39 1.30 -12.39 -15.34
C ILE A 39 0.80 -11.33 -16.32
N ARG A 40 0.50 -10.15 -15.79
CA ARG A 40 0.13 -8.95 -16.57
C ARG A 40 1.32 -8.10 -16.97
N ARG A 41 2.39 -8.16 -16.18
CA ARG A 41 3.63 -7.43 -16.47
C ARG A 41 4.78 -8.12 -15.76
N VAL A 42 5.92 -8.14 -16.45
CA VAL A 42 7.21 -8.49 -15.87
C VAL A 42 8.04 -7.20 -15.75
N GLU A 43 8.58 -6.94 -14.58
CA GLU A 43 9.41 -5.75 -14.35
C GLU A 43 10.79 -5.94 -15.00
N PRO A 44 11.30 -4.99 -15.80
CA PRO A 44 12.62 -5.10 -16.40
C PRO A 44 13.73 -5.29 -15.34
N ASN A 45 14.68 -6.18 -15.63
CA ASN A 45 15.80 -6.56 -14.74
C ASN A 45 15.40 -7.26 -13.43
N SER A 46 14.12 -7.61 -13.25
CA SER A 46 13.65 -8.40 -12.10
C SER A 46 14.10 -9.87 -12.17
N PRO A 47 13.96 -10.63 -11.07
CA PRO A 47 14.14 -12.07 -11.11
C PRO A 47 13.30 -12.80 -12.15
N ALA A 48 12.05 -12.40 -12.34
CA ALA A 48 11.17 -13.00 -13.33
C ALA A 48 11.66 -12.72 -14.75
N ASP A 49 12.10 -11.48 -15.02
CA ASP A 49 12.68 -11.10 -16.32
C ASP A 49 13.96 -11.88 -16.62
N LYS A 50 14.89 -11.93 -15.66
CA LYS A 50 16.14 -12.70 -15.74
C LYS A 50 15.88 -14.20 -15.94
N ALA A 51 14.81 -14.72 -15.37
CA ALA A 51 14.41 -16.12 -15.52
C ALA A 51 13.68 -16.39 -16.85
N GLY A 52 13.26 -15.37 -17.60
CA GLY A 52 12.56 -15.51 -18.87
C GLY A 52 11.05 -15.76 -18.74
N LEU A 53 10.45 -15.39 -17.61
CA LEU A 53 9.00 -15.27 -17.48
C LEU A 53 8.50 -14.13 -18.38
N LYS A 54 7.27 -14.25 -18.86
CA LYS A 54 6.67 -13.33 -19.83
C LYS A 54 5.25 -12.95 -19.44
N GLU A 55 4.81 -11.80 -19.94
CA GLU A 55 3.39 -11.44 -19.91
C GLU A 55 2.56 -12.53 -20.62
N GLY A 56 1.42 -12.87 -20.01
CA GLY A 56 0.53 -13.94 -20.47
C GLY A 56 0.83 -15.32 -19.88
N ASP A 57 1.97 -15.52 -19.21
CA ASP A 57 2.23 -16.74 -18.45
C ASP A 57 1.24 -16.87 -17.30
N VAL A 58 0.70 -18.07 -17.10
CA VAL A 58 -0.11 -18.38 -15.90
C VAL A 58 0.74 -19.20 -14.94
N ILE A 59 1.09 -18.64 -13.78
CA ILE A 59 1.83 -19.35 -12.74
C ILE A 59 0.88 -20.34 -12.06
N ILE A 60 1.20 -21.62 -12.17
CA ILE A 60 0.39 -22.74 -11.64
C ILE A 60 1.08 -23.49 -10.50
N GLU A 61 2.40 -23.34 -10.34
CA GLU A 61 3.16 -23.89 -9.23
C GLU A 61 4.31 -22.96 -8.85
N PHE A 62 4.56 -22.81 -7.55
CA PHE A 62 5.68 -22.06 -7.03
C PHE A 62 6.35 -22.86 -5.90
N ASN A 63 7.64 -23.14 -6.03
CA ASN A 63 8.41 -23.92 -5.06
C ASN A 63 7.77 -25.29 -4.73
N ARG A 64 7.29 -26.00 -5.76
CA ARG A 64 6.58 -27.30 -5.66
C ARG A 64 5.24 -27.23 -4.92
N GLN A 65 4.67 -26.04 -4.76
CA GLN A 65 3.36 -25.82 -4.19
C GLN A 65 2.43 -25.30 -5.28
N GLU A 66 1.28 -25.94 -5.46
CA GLU A 66 0.27 -25.50 -6.42
C GLU A 66 -0.20 -24.09 -6.10
N VAL A 67 -0.42 -23.28 -7.14
CA VAL A 67 -0.89 -21.91 -7.02
C VAL A 67 -2.33 -21.86 -7.51
N MET A 68 -3.26 -21.63 -6.59
CA MET A 68 -4.68 -21.51 -6.89
C MET A 68 -5.09 -20.08 -7.27
N GLY A 69 -4.28 -19.07 -6.90
CA GLY A 69 -4.56 -17.67 -7.20
C GLY A 69 -3.50 -16.71 -6.64
N VAL A 70 -3.73 -15.41 -6.84
CA VAL A 70 -2.80 -14.31 -6.54
C VAL A 70 -2.43 -14.26 -5.06
N GLN A 71 -3.40 -14.42 -4.16
CA GLN A 71 -3.15 -14.36 -2.71
C GLN A 71 -2.18 -15.47 -2.27
N GLN A 72 -2.36 -16.69 -2.79
CA GLN A 72 -1.49 -17.81 -2.46
C GLN A 72 -0.09 -17.60 -3.04
N LEU A 73 0.02 -17.20 -4.30
CA LEU A 73 1.32 -16.90 -4.91
C LEU A 73 2.08 -15.81 -4.14
N THR A 74 1.39 -14.72 -3.79
CA THR A 74 1.97 -13.61 -3.04
C THR A 74 2.53 -14.06 -1.69
N ARG A 75 1.78 -14.91 -0.98
CA ARG A 75 2.25 -15.51 0.28
C ARG A 75 3.49 -16.37 0.05
N LEU A 76 3.48 -17.27 -0.92
CA LEU A 76 4.60 -18.17 -1.22
C LEU A 76 5.89 -17.41 -1.59
N VAL A 77 5.75 -16.34 -2.37
CA VAL A 77 6.87 -15.45 -2.75
C VAL A 77 7.45 -14.76 -1.52
N ARG A 78 6.60 -14.22 -0.63
CA ARG A 78 7.03 -13.53 0.59
C ARG A 78 7.67 -14.47 1.62
N GLU A 79 7.19 -15.70 1.70
CA GLU A 79 7.75 -16.76 2.57
C GLU A 79 9.09 -17.31 2.07
N THR A 80 9.45 -17.01 0.83
CA THR A 80 10.73 -17.44 0.24
C THR A 80 11.84 -16.46 0.64
N PRO A 81 12.92 -16.92 1.29
CA PRO A 81 14.04 -16.05 1.66
C PRO A 81 14.71 -15.42 0.44
N VAL A 82 15.11 -14.15 0.55
CA VAL A 82 15.94 -13.47 -0.45
C VAL A 82 17.18 -14.28 -0.80
N GLY A 83 17.53 -14.30 -2.09
CA GLY A 83 18.64 -15.07 -2.64
C GLY A 83 18.32 -16.54 -2.91
N ARG A 84 17.15 -17.04 -2.51
CA ARG A 84 16.76 -18.43 -2.77
C ARG A 84 16.26 -18.58 -4.20
N THR A 85 16.81 -19.57 -4.91
CA THR A 85 16.27 -20.03 -6.19
C THR A 85 15.15 -21.04 -5.96
N VAL A 86 14.01 -20.80 -6.60
CA VAL A 86 12.84 -21.67 -6.58
C VAL A 86 12.39 -22.02 -7.99
N ASP A 87 11.78 -23.20 -8.13
CA ASP A 87 11.14 -23.59 -9.38
C ASP A 87 9.75 -22.96 -9.47
N VAL A 88 9.47 -22.28 -10.58
CA VAL A 88 8.18 -21.67 -10.90
C VAL A 88 7.65 -22.33 -12.16
N LYS A 89 6.55 -23.07 -12.03
CA LYS A 89 5.88 -23.71 -13.16
C LYS A 89 4.79 -22.79 -13.69
N VAL A 90 4.80 -22.57 -15.00
CA VAL A 90 3.82 -21.75 -15.69
C VAL A 90 3.18 -22.50 -16.85
N LEU A 91 1.97 -22.10 -17.22
CA LEU A 91 1.33 -22.45 -18.47
C LEU A 91 1.61 -21.33 -19.48
N ARG A 92 2.31 -21.67 -20.58
CA ARG A 92 2.60 -20.79 -21.72
C ARG A 92 2.20 -21.50 -23.00
N ASP A 93 1.34 -20.89 -23.81
CA ASP A 93 0.80 -21.50 -25.04
C ASP A 93 0.21 -22.91 -24.78
N SER A 94 -0.53 -23.06 -23.69
CA SER A 94 -1.12 -24.33 -23.22
C SER A 94 -0.12 -25.45 -22.88
N ARG A 95 1.17 -25.13 -22.74
CA ARG A 95 2.22 -26.07 -22.33
C ARG A 95 2.82 -25.67 -20.98
N GLU A 96 3.08 -26.65 -20.13
CA GLU A 96 3.77 -26.42 -18.86
C GLU A 96 5.26 -26.19 -19.10
N GLN A 97 5.80 -25.11 -18.53
CA GLN A 97 7.21 -24.76 -18.55
C GLN A 97 7.67 -24.44 -17.13
N THR A 98 8.88 -24.83 -16.76
CA THR A 98 9.43 -24.58 -15.43
C THR A 98 10.63 -23.65 -15.54
N PHE A 99 10.61 -22.58 -14.74
CA PHE A 99 11.64 -21.55 -14.68
C PHE A 99 12.28 -21.53 -13.30
N LYS A 100 13.60 -21.33 -13.25
CA LYS A 100 14.32 -21.12 -12.00
C LYS A 100 14.38 -19.63 -11.70
N VAL A 101 13.68 -19.21 -10.65
CA VAL A 101 13.60 -17.80 -10.26
C VAL A 101 14.32 -17.61 -8.95
N THR A 102 15.32 -16.76 -8.92
CA THR A 102 16.05 -16.40 -7.69
C THR A 102 15.40 -15.18 -7.08
N THR A 103 14.72 -15.33 -5.94
CA THR A 103 14.07 -14.18 -5.29
C THR A 103 15.12 -13.14 -4.92
N GLU A 104 14.86 -11.89 -5.24
CA GLU A 104 15.70 -10.77 -4.83
C GLU A 104 15.00 -10.02 -3.70
N ARG A 105 15.76 -9.14 -3.03
CA ARG A 105 15.17 -8.18 -2.12
C ARG A 105 14.30 -7.27 -2.97
N GLY A 106 12.98 -7.35 -2.79
CA GLY A 106 12.08 -6.38 -3.39
C GLY A 106 12.52 -5.02 -2.89
N SER A 107 12.85 -4.10 -3.80
CA SER A 107 12.90 -2.71 -3.38
C SER A 107 11.52 -2.43 -2.79
N GLY A 108 11.43 -2.07 -1.51
CA GLY A 108 10.16 -1.78 -0.83
C GLY A 108 9.35 -0.67 -1.51
N LEU A 109 9.85 -0.10 -2.60
CA LEU A 109 9.09 0.69 -3.54
C LEU A 109 8.19 -0.22 -4.40
N ARG A 110 6.96 -0.44 -3.95
CA ARG A 110 5.77 0.29 -4.44
C ARG A 110 4.47 -0.45 -4.10
N SER A 111 3.99 -0.21 -2.88
CA SER A 111 2.65 0.35 -2.70
C SER A 111 2.82 1.67 -1.95
N GLY A 112 3.11 2.75 -2.68
CA GLY A 112 2.93 4.13 -2.19
C GLY A 112 3.84 4.71 -1.09
N ARG A 113 4.87 4.04 -0.55
CA ARG A 113 5.69 4.61 0.54
C ARG A 113 7.04 5.14 0.06
N PHE A 114 7.23 6.47 0.09
CA PHE A 114 8.55 7.07 0.27
C PHE A 114 8.96 6.83 1.74
N GLU A 115 10.00 6.05 2.00
CA GLU A 115 10.62 5.98 3.33
C GLU A 115 11.62 7.13 3.47
N LEU A 116 11.27 8.13 4.29
CA LEU A 116 12.27 8.82 5.11
C LEU A 116 12.38 8.04 6.43
N ASP A 117 13.58 7.59 6.76
CA ASP A 117 13.90 6.89 8.01
C ASP A 117 13.80 7.86 9.21
N VAL A 118 12.77 7.72 10.04
CA VAL A 118 12.63 8.45 11.32
C VAL A 118 12.38 7.44 12.45
N PRO A 119 13.32 7.27 13.40
CA PRO A 119 13.18 6.30 14.49
C PRO A 119 12.06 6.69 15.48
N GLY A 120 11.16 5.74 15.79
CA GLY A 120 10.14 5.85 16.85
C GLY A 120 8.70 5.48 16.46
N VAL A 121 8.38 5.44 15.16
CA VAL A 121 6.99 5.26 14.67
C VAL A 121 6.63 3.79 14.33
N HIS A 122 7.64 2.91 14.25
CA HIS A 122 7.52 1.52 13.81
C HIS A 122 6.59 0.65 14.68
N ILE A 123 6.43 0.96 15.96
CA ILE A 123 5.79 0.06 16.92
C ILE A 123 4.25 0.10 16.83
N LEU A 124 3.67 1.19 16.31
CA LEU A 124 2.21 1.37 16.27
C LEU A 124 1.57 0.84 14.98
N ALA A 125 2.30 0.87 13.86
CA ALA A 125 1.84 0.43 12.55
C ALA A 125 1.63 -1.10 12.45
N ASP A 126 2.50 -1.89 13.10
CA ASP A 126 2.47 -3.37 13.02
C ASP A 126 1.31 -4.03 13.79
N ARG A 127 0.64 -3.30 14.70
CA ARG A 127 -0.58 -3.80 15.36
C ARG A 127 -1.84 -3.58 14.52
N LEU A 128 -1.91 -2.50 13.76
CA LEU A 128 -3.12 -2.12 13.02
C LEU A 128 -3.29 -2.94 11.72
N ALA A 129 -2.20 -3.44 11.15
CA ALA A 129 -2.20 -4.22 9.91
C ALA A 129 -2.67 -5.68 10.07
N ARG A 130 -2.83 -6.20 11.29
CA ARG A 130 -3.13 -7.61 11.53
C ARG A 130 -4.64 -7.95 11.50
N ASP A 131 -5.51 -6.98 11.75
CA ASP A 131 -6.92 -7.24 12.06
C ASP A 131 -7.91 -6.91 10.92
N PHE A 132 -7.48 -6.32 9.79
CA PHE A 132 -8.39 -5.87 8.72
C PHE A 132 -7.89 -6.17 7.30
N PRO A 133 -8.23 -7.35 6.72
CA PRO A 133 -7.97 -7.64 5.33
C PRO A 133 -9.13 -7.14 4.47
N LYS A 134 -8.94 -6.00 3.80
CA LYS A 134 -9.57 -5.55 2.53
C LYS A 134 -9.39 -4.03 2.44
N PHE A 135 -8.31 -3.57 1.82
CA PHE A 135 -8.24 -2.18 1.36
C PHE A 135 -7.40 -2.12 0.09
N GLU A 136 -8.08 -1.93 -1.04
CA GLU A 136 -7.49 -1.49 -2.31
C GLU A 136 -7.03 -0.03 -2.11
N MET A 137 -5.72 0.22 -2.11
CA MET A 137 -5.19 1.57 -1.87
C MET A 137 -5.17 2.40 -3.17
N ASN A 138 -6.26 3.12 -3.42
CA ASN A 138 -6.30 4.34 -4.24
C ASN A 138 -5.87 5.58 -3.42
N THR A 139 -4.84 5.46 -2.59
CA THR A 139 -4.36 6.57 -1.77
C THR A 139 -3.34 7.38 -2.57
N VAL A 140 -3.75 8.55 -3.04
CA VAL A 140 -2.84 9.55 -3.60
C VAL A 140 -2.38 10.45 -2.45
N TYR A 141 -1.06 10.50 -2.21
CA TYR A 141 -0.47 11.52 -1.33
C TYR A 141 -0.59 12.88 -2.02
N VAL A 142 -1.27 13.83 -1.38
CA VAL A 142 -1.50 15.16 -1.95
C VAL A 142 -0.89 16.23 -1.09
N GLN A 143 -0.16 17.11 -1.78
CA GLN A 143 0.44 18.34 -1.28
C GLN A 143 -0.54 19.14 -0.40
N GLY A 144 0.00 19.84 0.61
CA GLY A 144 -0.78 20.64 1.56
C GLY A 144 -1.07 19.96 2.91
N GLY A 145 -0.55 18.74 3.12
CA GLY A 145 -0.70 17.98 4.38
C GLY A 145 -2.07 17.32 4.52
N VAL A 146 -2.70 16.89 3.43
CA VAL A 146 -4.04 16.29 3.45
C VAL A 146 -4.00 14.92 2.77
N ARG A 147 -4.52 13.88 3.43
CA ARG A 147 -4.75 12.57 2.81
C ARG A 147 -6.23 12.44 2.48
N VAL A 148 -6.49 11.98 1.25
CA VAL A 148 -7.84 11.77 0.75
C VAL A 148 -8.03 10.38 0.18
N GLU A 149 -9.27 9.88 0.27
CA GLU A 149 -9.73 8.65 -0.33
C GLU A 149 -10.94 8.89 -1.22
N GLN A 150 -11.15 7.99 -2.18
CA GLN A 150 -12.32 8.05 -3.04
C GLN A 150 -13.59 7.76 -2.23
N LEU A 151 -14.61 8.59 -2.40
CA LEU A 151 -15.90 8.36 -1.75
C LEU A 151 -16.70 7.30 -2.51
N THR A 152 -16.83 6.10 -1.92
CA THR A 152 -17.63 5.00 -2.47
C THR A 152 -19.14 5.23 -2.28
N ASP A 153 -20.00 4.51 -3.01
CA ASP A 153 -21.46 4.60 -2.86
C ASP A 153 -21.92 4.38 -1.42
N GLN A 154 -21.29 3.45 -0.70
CA GLN A 154 -21.66 3.12 0.68
C GLN A 154 -21.30 4.23 1.68
N LEU A 155 -20.16 4.91 1.47
CA LEU A 155 -19.75 6.02 2.33
C LEU A 155 -20.61 7.28 2.08
N ARG A 156 -21.12 7.46 0.87
CA ARG A 156 -22.02 8.59 0.54
C ARG A 156 -23.25 8.64 1.41
N ASP A 157 -23.92 7.51 1.58
CA ASP A 157 -25.14 7.41 2.39
C ASP A 157 -24.85 7.73 3.87
N PHE A 158 -23.70 7.27 4.37
CA PHE A 158 -23.26 7.53 5.73
C PHE A 158 -23.01 9.03 5.97
N PHE A 159 -22.30 9.69 5.06
CA PHE A 159 -21.97 11.12 5.17
C PHE A 159 -23.09 12.05 4.67
N GLY A 160 -24.18 11.51 4.11
CA GLY A 160 -25.31 12.29 3.59
C GLY A 160 -24.96 13.13 2.36
N VAL A 161 -23.98 12.69 1.57
CA VAL A 161 -23.53 13.39 0.35
C VAL A 161 -24.18 12.73 -0.86
N TYR A 162 -25.32 13.28 -1.30
CA TYR A 162 -26.11 12.72 -2.41
C TYR A 162 -25.60 13.13 -3.80
N SER A 163 -24.72 14.13 -3.86
CA SER A 163 -23.98 14.43 -5.08
C SER A 163 -22.93 13.34 -5.28
N SER A 164 -22.94 12.67 -6.43
CA SER A 164 -22.10 11.51 -6.79
C SER A 164 -20.57 11.80 -6.87
N ASN A 165 -20.10 12.85 -6.22
CA ASN A 165 -18.79 13.46 -6.43
C ASN A 165 -18.19 13.83 -5.07
N GLY A 166 -16.94 13.45 -4.84
CA GLY A 166 -16.16 13.95 -3.71
C GLY A 166 -15.05 13.01 -3.31
N VAL A 167 -14.13 13.52 -2.51
CA VAL A 167 -13.09 12.73 -1.85
C VAL A 167 -13.19 12.90 -0.35
N LEU A 168 -13.07 11.81 0.40
CA LEU A 168 -13.09 11.81 1.86
C LEU A 168 -11.70 12.18 2.38
N VAL A 169 -11.61 13.19 3.24
CA VAL A 169 -10.41 13.51 3.99
C VAL A 169 -10.24 12.48 5.09
N THR A 170 -9.22 11.65 4.98
CA THR A 170 -8.93 10.59 5.97
C THR A 170 -7.96 11.06 7.03
N SER A 171 -7.10 12.03 6.72
CA SER A 171 -6.25 12.69 7.72
C SER A 171 -5.79 14.06 7.23
N VAL A 172 -5.48 14.91 8.20
CA VAL A 172 -4.80 16.20 7.98
C VAL A 172 -3.55 16.20 8.86
N ASP A 173 -2.40 16.51 8.27
CA ASP A 173 -1.12 16.55 8.96
C ASP A 173 -1.05 17.76 9.90
N ALA A 174 -0.55 17.54 11.11
CA ALA A 174 -0.41 18.59 12.12
C ALA A 174 0.54 19.71 11.64
N GLY A 175 0.17 20.95 11.91
CA GLY A 175 0.90 22.15 11.51
C GLY A 175 0.74 22.55 10.03
N SER A 176 0.01 21.76 9.24
CA SER A 176 -0.24 22.05 7.82
C SER A 176 -1.15 23.27 7.61
N ALA A 177 -1.10 23.85 6.42
CA ALA A 177 -2.02 24.93 6.03
C ALA A 177 -3.49 24.48 6.11
N ALA A 178 -3.76 23.22 5.77
CA ALA A 178 -5.09 22.64 5.86
C ALA A 178 -5.60 22.49 7.29
N GLU A 179 -4.74 22.09 8.24
CA GLU A 179 -5.12 22.05 9.65
C GLU A 179 -5.43 23.45 10.19
N LYS A 180 -4.57 24.43 9.88
CA LYS A 180 -4.76 25.83 10.29
C LYS A 180 -6.05 26.44 9.73
N ALA A 181 -6.42 26.04 8.52
CA ALA A 181 -7.67 26.40 7.87
C ALA A 181 -8.91 25.71 8.48
N GLY A 182 -8.72 24.72 9.34
CA GLY A 182 -9.79 24.00 10.02
C GLY A 182 -10.35 22.80 9.24
N LEU A 183 -9.63 22.31 8.23
CA LEU A 183 -9.93 21.03 7.57
C LEU A 183 -9.69 19.90 8.58
N LYS A 184 -10.56 18.90 8.59
CA LYS A 184 -10.51 17.78 9.53
C LYS A 184 -10.73 16.45 8.81
N ALA A 185 -10.24 15.37 9.43
CA ALA A 185 -10.64 14.03 9.03
C ALA A 185 -12.16 13.88 9.14
N GLY A 186 -12.77 13.20 8.16
CA GLY A 186 -14.22 13.07 8.04
C GLY A 186 -14.88 14.12 7.14
N ASP A 187 -14.14 15.16 6.71
CA ASP A 187 -14.64 16.09 5.70
C ASP A 187 -14.72 15.41 4.35
N VAL A 188 -15.77 15.70 3.59
CA VAL A 188 -15.85 15.30 2.18
C VAL A 188 -15.64 16.53 1.31
N VAL A 189 -14.56 16.57 0.56
CA VAL A 189 -14.27 17.66 -0.38
C VAL A 189 -14.99 17.41 -1.68
N VAL A 190 -15.88 18.31 -2.06
CA VAL A 190 -16.69 18.22 -3.27
C VAL A 190 -16.25 19.22 -4.35
N ALA A 191 -15.60 20.32 -3.96
CA ALA A 191 -15.03 21.27 -4.91
C ALA A 191 -13.78 21.98 -4.38
N ILE A 192 -12.91 22.42 -5.28
CA ILE A 192 -11.76 23.30 -5.01
C ILE A 192 -11.82 24.44 -6.02
N ASP A 193 -11.85 25.69 -5.55
CA ASP A 193 -11.93 26.90 -6.39
C ASP A 193 -13.05 26.83 -7.44
N GLY A 194 -14.22 26.32 -7.02
CA GLY A 194 -15.39 26.13 -7.89
C GLY A 194 -15.34 24.91 -8.81
N LYS A 195 -14.20 24.21 -8.93
CA LYS A 195 -14.06 22.99 -9.74
C LYS A 195 -14.49 21.76 -8.96
N ASN A 196 -15.34 20.93 -9.58
CA ASN A 196 -15.86 19.72 -8.98
C ASN A 196 -14.77 18.65 -8.80
N ILE A 197 -14.67 18.07 -7.61
CA ILE A 197 -13.69 17.05 -7.26
C ILE A 197 -14.40 15.70 -7.17
N ARG A 198 -13.97 14.75 -8.00
CA ARG A 198 -14.57 13.40 -8.08
C ARG A 198 -13.61 12.30 -7.66
N THR A 199 -12.33 12.50 -7.93
CA THR A 199 -11.29 11.50 -7.70
C THR A 199 -10.13 12.08 -6.88
N PRO A 200 -9.35 11.24 -6.19
CA PRO A 200 -8.12 11.68 -5.53
C PRO A 200 -7.14 12.39 -6.47
N ALA A 201 -7.11 12.02 -7.75
CA ALA A 201 -6.31 12.68 -8.77
C ALA A 201 -6.79 14.11 -9.08
N ASP A 202 -8.11 14.36 -9.04
CA ASP A 202 -8.67 15.71 -9.16
C ASP A 202 -8.26 16.58 -7.99
N PHE A 203 -8.41 16.06 -6.77
CA PHE A 203 -7.99 16.74 -5.55
C PHE A 203 -6.49 17.09 -5.62
N SER A 204 -5.66 16.13 -6.07
CA SER A 204 -4.22 16.33 -6.24
C SER A 204 -3.86 17.46 -7.19
N ARG A 205 -4.60 17.55 -8.28
CA ARG A 205 -4.33 18.49 -9.36
C ARG A 205 -4.73 19.91 -8.95
N GLU A 206 -5.88 20.06 -8.32
CA GLU A 206 -6.39 21.38 -7.91
C GLU A 206 -5.71 21.91 -6.63
N MET A 207 -5.07 21.04 -5.83
CA MET A 207 -4.26 21.44 -4.67
C MET A 207 -2.82 21.87 -5.03
N ARG A 208 -2.41 21.86 -6.32
CA ARG A 208 -1.03 22.19 -6.68
C ARG A 208 -0.66 23.64 -6.33
N SER A 209 0.51 23.77 -5.72
CA SER A 209 1.01 24.92 -4.96
C SER A 209 1.29 26.18 -5.80
N ASP A 210 0.39 27.16 -5.69
CA ASP A 210 0.64 28.61 -5.58
C ASP A 210 -0.67 29.40 -5.36
N SER A 211 -1.82 28.71 -5.41
CA SER A 211 -3.13 29.25 -5.10
C SER A 211 -3.42 29.04 -3.60
N ARG A 212 -4.15 29.95 -2.97
CA ARG A 212 -4.76 29.78 -1.64
C ARG A 212 -6.17 29.20 -1.86
N PRO A 213 -6.31 27.87 -2.07
CA PRO A 213 -7.55 27.33 -2.59
C PRO A 213 -8.68 27.47 -1.58
N THR A 214 -9.88 27.67 -2.09
CA THR A 214 -11.13 27.59 -1.33
C THR A 214 -11.77 26.24 -1.59
N LEU A 215 -11.78 25.40 -0.56
CA LEU A 215 -12.39 24.08 -0.54
C LEU A 215 -13.86 24.20 -0.16
N ARG A 216 -14.70 23.52 -0.92
CA ARG A 216 -16.09 23.27 -0.53
C ARG A 216 -16.19 21.86 0.00
N ILE A 217 -16.64 21.76 1.25
CA ILE A 217 -16.65 20.51 1.99
C ILE A 217 -18.05 20.20 2.53
N PHE A 218 -18.30 18.92 2.82
CA PHE A 218 -19.39 18.45 3.65
C PHE A 218 -18.87 17.96 4.98
N ARG A 219 -19.44 18.47 6.07
CA ARG A 219 -19.20 18.03 7.46
C ARG A 219 -20.53 18.03 8.19
N ASP A 220 -20.86 16.94 8.88
CA ASP A 220 -22.12 16.78 9.61
C ASP A 220 -23.37 17.02 8.73
N LYS A 221 -23.31 16.55 7.47
CA LYS A 221 -24.35 16.74 6.44
C LYS A 221 -24.63 18.19 6.06
N GLN A 222 -23.73 19.11 6.42
CA GLN A 222 -23.80 20.52 6.05
C GLN A 222 -22.62 20.91 5.16
N GLU A 223 -22.90 21.72 4.16
CA GLU A 223 -21.90 22.28 3.27
C GLU A 223 -21.18 23.45 3.96
N ARG A 224 -19.85 23.50 3.83
CA ARG A 224 -19.00 24.57 4.38
C ARG A 224 -17.91 24.93 3.38
N GLU A 225 -17.43 26.16 3.46
CA GLU A 225 -16.24 26.58 2.73
C GLU A 225 -15.05 26.73 3.69
N ILE A 226 -13.89 26.25 3.26
CA ILE A 226 -12.62 26.33 3.98
C ILE A 226 -11.58 26.92 3.04
N LYS A 227 -10.93 27.99 3.47
CA LYS A 227 -9.85 28.62 2.70
C LYS A 227 -8.50 28.21 3.26
N ILE A 228 -7.64 27.66 2.42
CA ILE A 228 -6.27 27.25 2.76
C ILE A 228 -5.36 28.46 2.53
N GLU A 229 -4.60 28.88 3.54
CA GLU A 229 -3.72 30.07 3.48
C GLU A 229 -2.23 29.75 3.33
#